data_AF-A0A954ILH7-F1
#
_entry.id   AF-A0A954ILH7-F1
#
_cell.length_a   1.000
_cell.length_b   1.000
_cell.length_c   1.000
_cell.angle_alpha   90.00
_cell.angle_beta   90.00
_cell.angle_gamma   90.00
#
_symmetry.space_group_name_H-M   'P 1'
#
loop_
_entity.id
_entity.type
_entity.pdbx_description
1 polymer ?
#
loop_
_entity_poly.entity_id
_entity_poly.type
_entity_poly.pdbx_seq_one_letter_code
_entity_poly.pdbx_strand_id
1 'polypeptide(L)'
;MHIFWLSVLASMMTADDFQAEQQATPASAVVVPSGFQVELLRSARADEGSWISMTFDHRGRLIFGRDDAGLMRVTLADSPDAANPVARMERLDDTLKHCRGVLYAFDSLYVSATNSNGFYRLTDTDNDDQFDQVTLLKSMD
;
A
#
# COMPACT_ATOMS: atom_id res chain seq x y z
N MET A 1 39.94 -29.68 34.75
CA MET A 1 39.20 -29.49 33.48
C MET A 1 38.30 -28.28 33.66
N HIS A 2 38.74 -27.10 33.23
CA HIS A 2 37.98 -25.86 33.35
C HIS A 2 37.15 -25.66 32.08
N ILE A 3 35.83 -25.58 32.23
CA ILE A 3 34.90 -25.30 31.16
C ILE A 3 34.51 -23.82 31.29
N PHE A 4 34.90 -23.02 30.30
CA PHE A 4 34.40 -21.65 30.14
C PHE A 4 33.08 -21.71 29.37
N TRP A 5 32.03 -21.11 29.93
CA TRP A 5 30.79 -20.85 29.20
C TRP A 5 30.89 -19.48 28.52
N LEU A 6 30.78 -19.48 27.19
CA LEU A 6 30.65 -18.27 26.40
C LEU A 6 29.16 -17.87 26.38
N SER A 7 28.80 -16.83 27.12
CA SER A 7 27.48 -16.22 27.04
C SER A 7 27.44 -15.26 25.85
N VAL A 8 26.73 -15.64 24.78
CA VAL A 8 26.31 -14.71 23.74
C VAL A 8 25.13 -13.92 24.31
N LEU A 9 25.33 -12.63 24.59
CA LEU A 9 24.23 -11.70 24.80
C LEU A 9 23.55 -11.47 23.45
N ALA A 10 22.40 -12.09 23.24
CA ALA A 10 21.46 -11.62 22.23
C ALA A 10 20.93 -10.26 22.71
N SER A 11 21.32 -9.18 22.04
CA SER A 11 20.71 -7.87 22.27
C SER A 11 19.23 -8.00 21.91
N MET A 12 18.35 -7.89 22.90
CA MET A 12 16.91 -7.85 22.64
C MET A 12 16.61 -6.55 21.92
N MET A 13 16.27 -6.64 20.63
CA MET A 13 15.71 -5.51 19.89
C MET A 13 14.45 -5.04 20.61
N THR A 14 14.39 -3.76 20.91
CA THR A 14 13.25 -3.18 21.63
C THR A 14 12.11 -2.91 20.66
N ALA A 15 10.88 -2.72 21.18
CA ALA A 15 9.74 -2.36 20.34
C ALA A 15 9.96 -1.02 19.60
N ASP A 16 10.78 -0.12 20.17
CA ASP A 16 11.18 1.14 19.53
C ASP A 16 12.08 0.92 18.30
N ASP A 17 12.98 -0.08 18.34
CA ASP A 17 13.83 -0.42 17.19
C ASP A 17 12.98 -0.95 16.01
N PHE A 18 11.88 -1.67 16.29
CA PHE A 18 10.93 -2.12 15.28
C PHE A 18 10.06 -0.99 14.70
N GLN A 19 9.81 0.09 15.45
CA GLN A 19 9.05 1.25 14.96
C GLN A 19 9.89 2.12 14.00
N ALA A 20 11.22 2.14 14.17
CA ALA A 20 12.12 2.95 13.35
C ALA A 20 12.24 2.49 11.88
N GLU A 21 11.91 1.24 11.55
CA GLU A 21 12.06 0.68 10.19
C GLU A 21 10.90 0.96 9.22
N GLN A 22 9.75 1.49 9.68
CA GLN A 22 8.55 1.66 8.84
C GLN A 22 8.15 3.12 8.57
N GLN A 23 9.07 4.07 8.73
CA GLN A 23 8.81 5.45 8.33
C GLN A 23 9.27 5.69 6.89
N ALA A 24 8.38 6.22 6.05
CA ALA A 24 8.74 6.66 4.71
C ALA A 24 9.72 7.84 4.77
N THR A 25 10.51 8.00 3.70
CA THR A 25 11.48 9.10 3.59
C THR A 25 10.83 10.43 3.96
N PRO A 26 11.35 11.16 4.97
CA PRO A 26 10.82 12.46 5.35
C PRO A 26 10.83 13.42 4.17
N ALA A 27 9.80 14.26 4.03
CA ALA A 27 9.69 15.21 2.93
C ALA A 27 10.91 16.16 2.82
N SER A 28 11.51 16.54 3.97
CA SER A 28 12.72 17.37 4.03
C SER A 28 13.97 16.70 3.43
N ALA A 29 13.97 15.38 3.26
CA ALA A 29 15.04 14.63 2.63
C ALA A 29 14.81 14.40 1.12
N VAL A 30 13.68 14.86 0.57
CA VAL A 30 13.37 14.75 -0.86
C VAL A 30 13.76 16.04 -1.58
N VAL A 31 14.64 15.93 -2.58
CA VAL A 31 15.01 17.06 -3.43
C VAL A 31 14.00 17.19 -4.56
N VAL A 32 13.42 18.38 -4.73
CA VAL A 32 12.48 18.67 -5.81
C VAL A 32 12.88 19.90 -6.64
N PRO A 33 12.45 19.98 -7.92
CA PRO A 33 12.68 21.17 -8.74
C PRO A 33 12.02 22.43 -8.14
N SER A 34 12.50 23.60 -8.57
CA SER A 34 11.90 24.88 -8.17
C SER A 34 10.42 24.95 -8.53
N GLY A 35 9.58 25.41 -7.59
CA GLY A 35 8.13 25.50 -7.76
C GLY A 35 7.35 24.25 -7.35
N PHE A 36 8.03 23.18 -6.89
CA PHE A 36 7.40 21.97 -6.36
C PHE A 36 7.52 21.91 -4.84
N GLN A 37 6.56 21.21 -4.22
CA GLN A 37 6.55 20.88 -2.79
C GLN A 37 6.25 19.39 -2.63
N VAL A 38 6.82 18.79 -1.59
CA VAL A 38 6.53 17.41 -1.17
C VAL A 38 6.01 17.45 0.25
N GLU A 39 5.03 16.62 0.52
CA GLU A 39 4.48 16.40 1.84
C GLU A 39 4.42 14.89 2.11
N LEU A 40 4.77 14.51 3.34
CA LEU A 40 4.59 13.13 3.80
C LEU A 40 3.17 12.99 4.37
N LEU A 41 2.28 12.37 3.61
CA LEU A 41 0.89 12.15 4.04
C LEU A 41 0.77 10.97 5.01
N ARG A 42 1.52 9.89 4.78
CA ARG A 42 1.48 8.66 5.58
C ARG A 42 2.70 7.80 5.32
N SER A 43 3.12 7.05 6.35
CA SER A 43 3.98 5.88 6.19
C SER A 43 3.16 4.60 6.35
N ALA A 44 3.44 3.59 5.54
CA ALA A 44 2.73 2.32 5.60
C ALA A 44 2.90 1.66 6.97
N ARG A 45 1.81 1.13 7.53
CA ARG A 45 1.83 0.34 8.76
C ARG A 45 2.23 -1.11 8.47
N ALA A 46 2.63 -1.83 9.51
CA ALA A 46 3.07 -3.22 9.39
C ALA A 46 2.04 -4.15 8.70
N ASP A 47 0.75 -3.91 8.91
CA ASP A 47 -0.36 -4.67 8.30
C ASP A 47 -0.76 -4.19 6.89
N GLU A 48 -0.20 -3.08 6.43
CA GLU A 48 -0.43 -2.48 5.10
C GLU A 48 0.62 -2.94 4.07
N GLY A 49 1.77 -3.46 4.53
CA GLY A 49 2.84 -3.98 3.67
C GLY A 49 3.45 -2.93 2.73
N SER A 50 4.17 -3.39 1.70
CA SER A 50 4.79 -2.52 0.70
C SER A 50 3.78 -2.13 -0.39
N TRP A 51 3.64 -0.83 -0.64
CA TRP A 51 2.86 -0.30 -1.76
C TRP A 51 3.73 -0.16 -3.00
N ILE A 52 3.31 -0.74 -4.12
CA ILE A 52 4.15 -0.88 -5.32
C ILE A 52 3.54 -0.29 -6.59
N SER A 53 2.26 0.04 -6.57
CA SER A 53 1.55 0.68 -7.67
C SER A 53 0.42 1.56 -7.14
N MET A 54 0.01 2.57 -7.91
CA MET A 54 -0.97 3.56 -7.48
C MET A 54 -1.80 4.09 -8.65
N THR A 55 -3.09 4.36 -8.42
CA THR A 55 -3.99 5.11 -9.32
C THR A 55 -4.93 5.97 -8.50
N PHE A 56 -5.62 6.91 -9.15
CA PHE A 56 -6.81 7.55 -8.59
C PHE A 56 -8.06 6.84 -9.10
N ASP A 57 -9.13 6.82 -8.31
CA ASP A 57 -10.47 6.50 -8.78
C ASP A 57 -11.24 7.76 -9.24
N HIS A 58 -12.46 7.57 -9.74
CA HIS A 58 -13.30 8.67 -10.25
C HIS A 58 -13.71 9.71 -9.19
N ARG A 59 -13.49 9.44 -7.90
CA ARG A 59 -13.78 10.33 -6.77
C ARG A 59 -12.52 11.01 -6.23
N GLY A 60 -11.37 10.79 -6.86
CA GLY A 60 -10.09 11.35 -6.43
C GLY A 60 -9.46 10.62 -5.24
N ARG A 61 -9.95 9.43 -4.88
CA ARG A 61 -9.31 8.59 -3.85
C ARG A 61 -8.14 7.83 -4.45
N LEU A 62 -7.13 7.58 -3.65
CA LEU A 62 -5.95 6.80 -4.04
C LEU A 62 -6.23 5.32 -3.88
N ILE A 63 -5.83 4.51 -4.87
CA ILE A 63 -5.84 3.05 -4.78
C ILE A 63 -4.41 2.56 -4.93
N PHE A 64 -3.94 1.74 -3.99
CA PHE A 64 -2.62 1.15 -3.96
C PHE A 64 -2.67 -0.35 -4.21
N GLY A 65 -1.77 -0.86 -5.05
CA GLY A 65 -1.46 -2.28 -5.12
C GLY A 65 -0.35 -2.65 -4.14
N ARG A 66 -0.54 -3.76 -3.42
CA ARG A 66 0.44 -4.27 -2.46
C ARG A 66 1.38 -5.31 -3.08
N ASP A 67 2.64 -5.35 -2.62
CA ASP A 67 3.62 -6.34 -3.09
C ASP A 67 3.32 -7.74 -2.58
N ASP A 68 2.77 -7.87 -1.37
CA ASP A 68 2.36 -9.16 -0.83
C ASP A 68 1.05 -9.63 -1.46
N ALA A 69 -0.07 -9.06 -1.00
CA ALA A 69 -1.40 -9.39 -1.46
C ALA A 69 -2.38 -8.23 -1.22
N GLY A 70 -3.19 -7.98 -2.23
CA GLY A 70 -4.37 -7.14 -2.12
C GLY A 70 -4.20 -5.72 -2.64
N LEU A 71 -5.28 -4.98 -2.44
CA LEU A 71 -5.48 -3.60 -2.87
C LEU A 71 -6.01 -2.80 -1.70
N MET A 72 -5.58 -1.55 -1.58
CA MET A 72 -5.99 -0.64 -0.53
C MET A 72 -6.50 0.66 -1.13
N ARG A 73 -7.52 1.28 -0.54
CA ARG A 73 -8.06 2.58 -0.96
C ARG A 73 -7.93 3.63 0.15
N VAL A 74 -7.23 4.72 -0.15
CA VAL A 74 -7.06 5.88 0.74
C VAL A 74 -7.97 7.01 0.29
N THR A 75 -8.78 7.50 1.22
CA THR A 75 -9.45 8.80 1.11
C THR A 75 -8.63 9.83 1.87
N LEU A 76 -8.18 10.87 1.16
CA LEU A 76 -7.50 12.01 1.77
C LEU A 76 -8.51 12.93 2.47
N ALA A 77 -8.05 13.72 3.42
CA ALA A 77 -8.86 14.77 4.03
C ALA A 77 -9.17 15.88 3.01
N ASP A 78 -10.34 16.50 3.14
CA ASP A 78 -10.78 17.57 2.25
C ASP A 78 -9.96 18.86 2.42
N SER A 79 -9.25 19.00 3.54
CA SER A 79 -8.41 20.16 3.85
C SER A 79 -6.94 19.75 3.91
N PRO A 80 -6.04 20.52 3.28
CA PRO A 80 -4.59 20.30 3.38
C PRO A 80 -4.04 20.58 4.79
N ASP A 81 -4.75 21.38 5.60
CA ASP A 81 -4.36 21.71 6.98
C ASP A 81 -4.96 20.73 8.01
N ALA A 82 -5.57 19.64 7.55
CA ALA A 82 -6.15 18.65 8.44
C ALA A 82 -5.07 18.01 9.32
N ALA A 83 -5.35 17.90 10.63
CA ALA A 83 -4.45 17.24 11.58
C ALA A 83 -4.12 15.78 11.21
N ASN A 84 -5.00 15.14 10.44
CA ASN A 84 -4.74 13.84 9.81
C ASN A 84 -5.07 13.95 8.30
N PRO A 85 -4.07 13.87 7.41
CA PRO A 85 -4.28 13.98 5.96
C PRO A 85 -4.96 12.73 5.36
N VAL A 86 -5.02 11.61 6.08
CA VAL A 86 -5.70 10.38 5.65
C VAL A 86 -7.01 10.21 6.42
N ALA A 87 -8.12 10.58 5.80
CA ALA A 87 -9.45 10.50 6.39
C ALA A 87 -9.96 9.06 6.53
N ARG A 88 -9.64 8.19 5.56
CA ARG A 88 -10.07 6.79 5.57
C ARG A 88 -9.06 5.90 4.84
N MET A 89 -8.90 4.68 5.34
CA MET A 89 -8.09 3.62 4.75
C MET A 89 -8.97 2.37 4.67
N GLU A 90 -9.07 1.78 3.49
CA GLU A 90 -9.93 0.62 3.21
C GLU A 90 -9.14 -0.45 2.48
N ARG A 91 -9.53 -1.72 2.69
CA ARG A 91 -9.01 -2.86 1.94
C ARG A 91 -10.05 -3.21 0.88
N LEU A 92 -9.62 -3.27 -0.38
CA LEU A 92 -10.49 -3.60 -1.52
C LEU A 92 -10.40 -5.06 -1.95
N ASP A 93 -9.23 -5.67 -1.72
CA ASP A 93 -8.95 -7.09 -2.00
C ASP A 93 -7.80 -7.54 -1.09
N ASP A 94 -7.74 -8.82 -0.78
CA ASP A 94 -6.64 -9.48 -0.07
C ASP A 94 -6.14 -10.76 -0.74
N THR A 95 -6.66 -11.07 -1.94
CA THR A 95 -6.43 -12.35 -2.60
C THR A 95 -5.40 -12.26 -3.74
N LEU A 96 -5.39 -11.16 -4.50
CA LEU A 96 -4.48 -10.97 -5.62
C LEU A 96 -3.08 -10.64 -5.12
N LYS A 97 -2.07 -11.35 -5.63
CA LYS A 97 -0.69 -11.28 -5.15
C LYS A 97 0.19 -10.46 -6.08
N HIS A 98 1.05 -9.60 -5.49
CA HIS A 98 1.96 -8.72 -6.21
C HIS A 98 1.23 -7.86 -7.26
N CYS A 99 0.32 -7.00 -6.80
CA CYS A 99 -0.46 -6.05 -7.59
C CYS A 99 0.44 -4.93 -8.14
N ARG A 100 1.16 -5.19 -9.22
CA ARG A 100 2.20 -4.31 -9.81
C ARG A 100 1.67 -3.27 -10.78
N GLY A 101 0.46 -3.47 -11.31
CA GLY A 101 -0.24 -2.46 -12.12
C GLY A 101 -1.66 -2.30 -11.61
N VAL A 102 -2.08 -1.06 -11.40
CA VAL A 102 -3.46 -0.71 -11.03
C VAL A 102 -3.95 0.44 -11.90
N LEU A 103 -5.16 0.33 -12.41
CA LEU A 103 -5.80 1.37 -13.22
C LEU A 103 -7.30 1.37 -12.93
N TYR A 104 -7.85 2.52 -12.53
CA TYR A 104 -9.29 2.70 -12.52
C TYR A 104 -9.75 3.25 -13.88
N ALA A 105 -10.68 2.57 -14.54
CA ALA A 105 -11.29 3.02 -15.79
C ALA A 105 -12.63 2.30 -16.00
N PHE A 106 -13.54 2.90 -16.78
CA PHE A 106 -14.79 2.25 -17.21
C PHE A 106 -15.56 1.60 -16.05
N ASP A 107 -15.67 2.32 -14.92
CA ASP A 107 -16.33 1.89 -13.69
C ASP A 107 -15.82 0.54 -13.16
N SER A 108 -14.51 0.33 -13.28
CA SER A 108 -13.84 -0.89 -12.85
C SER A 108 -12.39 -0.63 -12.50
N LEU A 109 -11.85 -1.51 -11.66
CA LEU A 109 -10.44 -1.51 -11.30
C LEU A 109 -9.73 -2.64 -12.04
N TYR A 110 -8.74 -2.30 -12.85
CA TYR A 110 -7.93 -3.23 -13.61
C TYR A 110 -6.60 -3.46 -12.90
N VAL A 111 -6.21 -4.73 -12.73
CA VAL A 111 -5.07 -5.10 -11.90
C VAL A 111 -4.18 -6.11 -12.61
N SER A 112 -2.90 -5.78 -12.73
CA SER A 112 -1.84 -6.72 -13.11
C SER A 112 -1.25 -7.34 -11.84
N ALA A 113 -1.62 -8.59 -11.54
CA ALA A 113 -1.22 -9.31 -10.34
C ALA A 113 -0.26 -10.45 -10.72
N THR A 114 1.03 -10.15 -10.61
CA THR A 114 2.10 -11.00 -11.18
C THR A 114 2.22 -12.37 -10.53
N ASN A 115 2.04 -12.48 -9.21
CA ASN A 115 2.08 -13.77 -8.51
C ASN A 115 0.70 -14.45 -8.39
N SER A 116 -0.34 -13.81 -8.90
CA SER A 116 -1.59 -14.47 -9.27
C SER A 116 -1.61 -14.90 -10.74
N ASN A 117 -0.54 -14.61 -11.50
CA ASN A 117 -0.36 -14.95 -12.92
C ASN A 117 -1.48 -14.41 -13.82
N GLY A 118 -1.90 -13.16 -13.63
CA GLY A 118 -3.00 -12.63 -14.43
C GLY A 118 -3.21 -11.13 -14.43
N PHE A 119 -3.97 -10.70 -15.43
CA PHE A 119 -4.61 -9.40 -15.53
C PHE A 119 -6.10 -9.55 -15.22
N TYR A 120 -6.57 -8.80 -14.22
CA TYR A 120 -7.88 -8.93 -13.62
C TYR A 120 -8.68 -7.65 -13.78
N ARG A 121 -10.01 -7.79 -13.74
CA ARG A 121 -10.97 -6.71 -13.59
C ARG A 121 -11.77 -6.93 -12.31
N LEU A 122 -11.80 -5.90 -11.48
CA LEU A 122 -12.62 -5.78 -10.29
C LEU A 122 -13.80 -4.87 -10.59
N THR A 123 -15.01 -5.29 -10.22
CA THR A 123 -16.26 -4.58 -10.48
C THR A 123 -17.13 -4.57 -9.22
N ASP A 124 -17.75 -3.41 -8.97
CA ASP A 124 -18.82 -3.22 -8.00
C ASP A 124 -20.15 -3.49 -8.74
N THR A 125 -20.87 -4.54 -8.34
CA THR A 125 -22.09 -5.01 -9.02
C THR A 125 -23.37 -4.59 -8.31
N ASP A 126 -23.29 -4.10 -7.07
CA ASP A 126 -24.44 -3.66 -6.28
C ASP A 126 -24.43 -2.15 -5.95
N ASN A 127 -23.40 -1.43 -6.40
CA ASN A 127 -23.17 0.01 -6.21
C ASN A 127 -22.99 0.41 -4.74
N ASP A 128 -22.41 -0.47 -3.91
CA ASP A 128 -22.08 -0.17 -2.52
C ASP A 128 -20.69 0.49 -2.33
N ASP A 129 -20.00 0.80 -3.45
CA ASP A 129 -18.67 1.39 -3.50
C ASP A 129 -17.56 0.42 -3.03
N GLN A 130 -17.83 -0.89 -3.07
CA GLN A 130 -16.86 -1.99 -2.90
C GLN A 130 -16.83 -2.88 -4.15
N PHE A 131 -15.66 -3.43 -4.46
CA PHE A 131 -15.53 -4.35 -5.57
C PHE A 131 -15.85 -5.78 -5.10
N ASP A 132 -17.01 -6.31 -5.48
CA ASP A 132 -17.45 -7.66 -5.09
C ASP A 132 -17.12 -8.75 -6.14
N GLN A 133 -16.82 -8.35 -7.38
CA GLN A 133 -16.54 -9.30 -8.47
C GLN A 133 -15.10 -9.17 -8.98
N VAL A 134 -14.34 -10.28 -8.95
CA VAL A 134 -12.99 -10.38 -9.54
C VAL A 134 -13.03 -11.31 -10.77
N THR A 135 -12.73 -10.76 -11.95
CA THR A 135 -12.71 -11.51 -13.23
C THR A 135 -11.30 -11.55 -13.80
N LEU A 136 -10.77 -12.75 -14.06
CA LEU A 136 -9.54 -12.91 -14.84
C LEU A 136 -9.83 -12.55 -16.31
N LEU A 137 -9.15 -11.52 -16.83
CA LEU A 137 -9.24 -11.12 -18.23
C LEU A 137 -8.20 -11.83 -19.10
N LYS A 138 -6.99 -12.03 -18.57
CA LYS A 138 -5.88 -12.65 -19.30
C LYS A 138 -4.88 -13.28 -18.33
N SER A 139 -4.49 -14.54 -18.55
CA SER A 139 -3.38 -15.17 -17.84
C SER A 139 -2.03 -14.59 -18.27
N MET A 140 -1.08 -14.57 -17.34
CA MET A 140 0.34 -14.31 -17.61
C MET A 140 1.08 -15.65 -17.66
N ASP A 141 2.01 -15.76 -18.60
CA ASP A 141 2.80 -16.97 -18.85
C ASP A 141 4.11 -16.96 -18.03
#